data_AF-A0A151RAY7-F1
#
_entry.id   AF-A0A151RAY7-F1
#
_cell.length_a   1.000
_cell.length_b   1.000
_cell.length_c   1.000
_cell.angle_alpha   90.00
_cell.angle_beta   90.00
_cell.angle_gamma   90.00
#
_symmetry.space_group_name_H-M   'P 1'
#
loop_
_entity.id
_entity.type
_entity.pdbx_description
1 polymer ?
#
loop_
_entity_poly.entity_id
_entity_poly.type
_entity_poly.pdbx_seq_one_letter_code
_entity_poly.pdbx_strand_id
1 'polypeptide(L)'
;SNIPECPVYHPSENEFEDPIYKIASPIVASIYAVVVLTKEKEDFKFQTSVQPLRLSEWNEKDKMSFSTGRNYTFHEFEALAKEAFLSRFHNYGDLMWKKEFWCEMGRGKKGKVQYGINIEDSAFSCDKLGKSRWNLKNFSRFPQSTLRLVDNKISGATDPKLYIGMLFSMFAWHVEDHYLYSINYHHSGANKTWYGVPPHAEDGALQLLSQKTCFLQISWYKMMWRFTRLCKKPGEFVIAFPRAYHSGYSSGFNCGGAVNFTIGDWFPLGAAASKRYVHLKPNDLIYYHTIVLSFKHLMQFYKETLLKLKGSKESSNVTSTLECRECNRDCYLAYTLCGKHCCSYPICLYHDNKSHKCSCGGIYTILKRDDMLEMEDAAKRLEQEDIRSVVYGKWIGYGDK
;
A
#
# COMPACT_ATOMS: atom_id res chain seq x y z
N SER A 1 20.27 12.50 19.12
CA SER A 1 20.86 11.53 18.17
C SER A 1 20.35 11.81 16.77
N ASN A 2 21.23 12.19 15.84
CA ASN A 2 20.93 12.47 14.42
C ASN A 2 20.60 11.17 13.68
N ILE A 3 19.32 10.85 13.49
CA ILE A 3 18.90 9.94 12.42
C ILE A 3 18.63 10.83 11.20
N PRO A 4 19.16 10.54 10.01
CA PRO A 4 18.87 11.33 8.82
C PRO A 4 17.37 11.31 8.50
N GLU A 5 16.84 12.43 8.03
CA GLU A 5 15.45 12.52 7.60
C GLU A 5 15.27 11.87 6.23
N CYS A 6 14.11 11.27 5.96
CA CYS A 6 13.76 10.75 4.65
C CYS A 6 13.68 11.89 3.62
N PRO A 7 13.93 11.61 2.33
CA PRO A 7 13.64 12.55 1.26
C PRO A 7 12.17 13.00 1.30
N VAL A 8 11.95 14.31 1.24
CA VAL A 8 10.62 14.92 1.14
C VAL A 8 10.46 15.51 -0.25
N TYR A 9 9.28 15.31 -0.84
CA TYR A 9 8.98 15.74 -2.20
C TYR A 9 7.73 16.58 -2.24
N HIS A 10 7.77 17.71 -2.96
CA HIS A 10 6.66 18.65 -3.09
C HIS A 10 6.28 18.81 -4.57
N PRO A 11 5.43 17.92 -5.11
CA PRO A 11 4.96 18.02 -6.49
C PRO A 11 4.05 19.24 -6.67
N SER A 12 4.14 19.87 -7.85
CA SER A 12 3.13 20.80 -8.34
C SER A 12 1.78 20.10 -8.58
N GLU A 13 0.67 20.85 -8.74
CA GLU A 13 -0.63 20.24 -9.09
C GLU A 13 -0.55 19.40 -10.36
N ASN A 14 0.18 19.85 -11.39
CA ASN A 14 0.34 19.09 -12.63
C ASN A 14 1.13 17.80 -12.44
N GLU A 15 2.14 17.81 -11.57
CA GLU A 15 2.90 16.60 -11.25
C GLU A 15 2.11 15.63 -10.37
N PHE A 16 1.09 16.11 -9.66
CA PHE A 16 0.22 15.32 -8.81
C PHE A 16 -0.86 14.57 -9.61
N GLU A 17 -0.97 14.76 -10.93
CA GLU A 17 -1.89 13.96 -11.76
C GLU A 17 -1.38 12.52 -12.01
N ASP A 18 -0.08 12.27 -11.79
CA ASP A 18 0.55 10.96 -11.94
C ASP A 18 1.12 10.44 -10.61
N PRO A 19 0.52 9.39 -10.00
CA PRO A 19 0.87 8.93 -8.66
C PRO A 19 2.19 8.16 -8.54
N ILE A 20 2.95 7.95 -9.62
CA ILE A 20 4.10 7.04 -9.63
C ILE A 20 5.30 7.56 -8.83
N TYR A 21 5.41 8.88 -8.65
CA TYR A 21 6.50 9.47 -7.89
C TYR A 21 5.99 10.68 -7.11
N LYS A 22 6.41 10.82 -5.83
CA LYS A 22 6.43 12.07 -5.01
C LYS A 22 5.38 12.13 -3.88
N ILE A 23 5.78 12.70 -2.73
CA ILE A 23 5.30 12.27 -1.39
C ILE A 23 4.51 13.35 -0.60
N ALA A 24 4.36 14.58 -1.09
CA ALA A 24 3.46 15.57 -0.48
C ALA A 24 2.28 15.91 -1.40
N SER A 25 1.07 16.03 -0.86
CA SER A 25 -0.09 16.47 -1.65
C SER A 25 -0.07 17.99 -1.79
N PRO A 26 -0.11 18.56 -3.00
CA PRO A 26 -0.39 19.99 -3.19
C PRO A 26 -1.88 20.30 -2.94
N ILE A 27 -2.73 19.26 -2.94
CA ILE A 27 -4.17 19.36 -2.70
C ILE A 27 -4.46 18.99 -1.25
N VAL A 28 -4.99 19.94 -0.49
CA VAL A 28 -5.46 19.70 0.88
C VAL A 28 -6.90 19.21 0.83
N ALA A 29 -7.22 18.16 1.61
CA ALA A 29 -8.61 17.72 1.78
C ALA A 29 -9.45 18.87 2.33
N SER A 30 -10.59 19.17 1.70
CA SER A 30 -11.49 20.22 2.16
C SER A 30 -12.55 19.70 3.14
N ILE A 31 -12.74 18.37 3.20
CA ILE A 31 -13.64 17.70 4.15
C ILE A 31 -12.80 16.87 5.13
N TYR A 32 -12.95 17.16 6.43
CA TYR A 32 -12.22 16.46 7.49
C TYR A 32 -12.70 15.02 7.67
N ALA A 33 -11.77 14.12 8.04
CA ALA A 33 -12.09 12.71 8.29
C ALA A 33 -13.23 12.49 9.27
N VAL A 34 -13.33 13.32 10.32
CA VAL A 34 -14.45 13.24 11.26
C VAL A 34 -15.80 13.44 10.55
N VAL A 35 -15.90 14.40 9.62
CA VAL A 35 -17.13 14.65 8.88
C VAL A 35 -17.50 13.47 7.99
N VAL A 36 -16.52 12.89 7.29
CA VAL A 36 -16.72 11.68 6.49
C VAL A 36 -17.18 10.52 7.35
N LEU A 37 -16.51 10.29 8.48
CA LEU A 37 -16.77 9.14 9.34
C LEU A 37 -18.00 9.30 10.23
N THR A 38 -18.51 10.52 10.48
CA THR A 38 -19.68 10.72 11.36
C THR A 38 -20.93 11.22 10.65
N LYS A 39 -20.81 11.79 9.43
CA LYS A 39 -21.96 12.32 8.68
C LYS A 39 -22.23 11.56 7.38
N GLU A 40 -21.18 11.16 6.66
CA GLU A 40 -21.37 10.36 5.44
C GLU A 40 -21.59 8.88 5.77
N LYS A 41 -21.32 8.48 7.03
CA LYS A 41 -21.51 7.12 7.54
C LYS A 41 -22.23 7.18 8.88
N GLU A 42 -23.53 6.94 8.85
CA GLU A 42 -24.30 6.78 10.08
C GLU A 42 -23.72 5.61 10.90
N ASP A 43 -23.57 5.81 12.22
CA ASP A 43 -23.14 4.80 13.19
C ASP A 43 -21.72 4.21 13.04
N PHE A 44 -20.77 4.92 12.43
CA PHE A 44 -19.37 4.46 12.38
C PHE A 44 -18.81 4.18 13.78
N LYS A 45 -18.44 2.91 14.00
CA LYS A 45 -17.78 2.41 15.20
C LYS A 45 -16.64 1.49 14.81
N PHE A 46 -15.60 1.44 15.63
CA PHE A 46 -14.46 0.59 15.41
C PHE A 46 -13.97 -0.04 16.71
N GLN A 47 -13.45 -1.26 16.61
CA GLN A 47 -12.80 -1.95 17.71
C GLN A 47 -11.32 -1.56 17.79
N THR A 48 -10.84 -1.34 19.00
CA THR A 48 -9.43 -1.07 19.26
C THR A 48 -8.68 -2.34 19.63
N SER A 49 -7.37 -2.33 19.42
CA SER A 49 -6.44 -3.29 20.00
C SER A 49 -5.67 -2.62 21.14
N VAL A 50 -5.46 -3.33 22.24
CA VAL A 50 -4.68 -2.84 23.38
C VAL A 50 -3.23 -3.24 23.21
N GLN A 51 -2.35 -2.25 23.14
CA GLN A 51 -0.91 -2.41 22.96
C GLN A 51 -0.17 -2.15 24.28
N PRO A 52 0.70 -3.06 24.73
CA PRO A 52 1.56 -2.80 25.87
C PRO A 52 2.67 -1.81 25.50
N LEU A 53 2.94 -0.86 26.40
CA LEU A 53 4.17 -0.08 26.41
C LEU A 53 5.23 -0.88 27.19
N ARG A 54 6.50 -0.87 26.75
CA ARG A 54 7.65 -1.62 27.31
C ARG A 54 7.85 -3.05 26.77
N LEU A 55 8.11 -3.14 25.47
CA LEU A 55 8.40 -4.40 24.76
C LEU A 55 9.85 -4.90 24.92
N SER A 56 10.74 -4.15 25.59
CA SER A 56 12.18 -4.48 25.73
C SER A 56 12.52 -5.44 26.87
N GLU A 57 11.59 -5.70 27.80
CA GLU A 57 11.75 -6.67 28.90
C GLU A 57 11.10 -8.04 28.62
N TRP A 58 10.53 -8.21 27.43
CA TRP A 58 9.81 -9.42 27.04
C TRP A 58 10.80 -10.43 26.45
N ASN A 59 10.87 -11.62 27.03
CA ASN A 59 11.76 -12.69 26.56
C ASN A 59 11.10 -13.51 25.43
N GLU A 60 11.84 -14.44 24.84
CA GLU A 60 11.36 -15.28 23.72
C GLU A 60 10.12 -16.14 24.06
N LYS A 61 9.80 -16.31 25.35
CA LYS A 61 8.62 -17.05 25.82
C LYS A 61 7.37 -16.17 25.95
N ASP A 62 7.52 -14.85 25.95
CA ASP A 62 6.39 -13.95 26.03
C ASP A 62 5.73 -13.82 24.65
N LYS A 63 4.68 -14.62 24.40
CA LYS A 63 3.85 -14.45 23.20
C LYS A 63 3.15 -13.09 23.28
N MET A 64 3.58 -12.17 22.42
CA MET A 64 2.98 -10.85 22.31
C MET A 64 1.52 -11.00 21.88
N SER A 65 0.58 -10.81 22.82
CA SER A 65 -0.85 -10.81 22.52
C SER A 65 -1.37 -9.38 22.64
N PHE A 66 -1.73 -8.80 21.49
CA PHE A 66 -2.62 -7.64 21.49
C PHE A 66 -3.98 -8.14 21.96
N SER A 67 -4.44 -7.66 23.12
CA SER A 67 -5.78 -8.00 23.59
C SER A 67 -6.80 -7.10 22.90
N THR A 68 -7.96 -7.67 22.61
CA THR A 68 -9.09 -6.92 22.07
C THR A 68 -9.51 -5.81 23.03
N GLY A 69 -9.62 -4.59 22.51
CA GLY A 69 -10.09 -3.41 23.22
C GLY A 69 -11.60 -3.22 23.06
N ARG A 70 -12.07 -2.02 23.43
CA ARG A 70 -13.50 -1.68 23.33
C ARG A 70 -13.83 -1.14 21.94
N ASN A 71 -15.12 -1.16 21.63
CA ASN A 71 -15.68 -0.44 20.48
C ASN A 71 -15.87 1.04 20.85
N TYR A 72 -15.52 1.92 19.92
CA TYR A 72 -15.66 3.36 20.06
C TYR A 72 -16.23 3.95 18.78
N THR A 73 -17.01 5.01 18.90
CA THR A 73 -17.18 6.01 17.86
C THR A 73 -15.91 6.85 17.70
N PHE A 74 -15.82 7.61 16.61
CA PHE A 74 -14.70 8.52 16.38
C PHE A 74 -14.52 9.54 17.52
N HIS A 75 -15.62 10.15 17.97
CA HIS A 75 -15.60 11.17 19.03
C HIS A 75 -15.27 10.61 20.41
N GLU A 76 -15.80 9.43 20.75
CA GLU A 76 -15.48 8.79 22.04
C GLU A 76 -13.99 8.45 22.14
N PHE A 77 -13.40 7.93 21.06
CA PHE A 77 -11.97 7.63 21.05
C PHE A 77 -11.11 8.89 21.04
N GLU A 78 -11.54 9.95 20.35
CA GLU A 78 -10.87 11.26 20.40
C GLU A 78 -10.84 11.82 21.83
N ALA A 79 -11.98 11.78 22.55
CA ALA A 79 -12.07 12.23 23.93
C ALA A 79 -11.13 11.42 24.85
N LEU A 80 -11.15 10.09 24.73
CA LEU A 80 -10.24 9.20 25.44
C LEU A 80 -8.76 9.53 25.16
N ALA A 81 -8.42 9.78 23.90
CA ALA A 81 -7.05 10.10 23.49
C ALA A 81 -6.58 11.45 24.05
N LYS A 82 -7.47 12.45 24.10
CA LYS A 82 -7.20 13.76 24.72
C LYS A 82 -6.99 13.63 26.22
N GLU A 83 -7.86 12.89 26.92
CA GLU A 83 -7.72 12.65 28.36
C GLU A 83 -6.41 11.93 28.69
N ALA A 84 -6.08 10.88 27.95
CA ALA A 84 -4.82 10.14 28.12
C ALA A 84 -3.59 11.01 27.86
N PHE A 85 -3.65 11.93 26.89
CA PHE A 85 -2.58 12.88 26.62
C PHE A 85 -2.41 13.86 27.79
N LEU A 86 -3.50 14.50 28.23
CA LEU A 86 -3.48 15.45 29.32
C LEU A 86 -3.01 14.81 30.62
N SER A 87 -3.52 13.63 30.98
CA SER A 87 -3.12 12.90 32.19
C SER A 87 -1.61 12.64 32.26
N ARG A 88 -0.97 12.41 31.10
CA ARG A 88 0.46 12.14 31.02
C ARG A 88 1.32 13.40 31.04
N PHE A 89 0.86 14.47 30.38
CA PHE A 89 1.66 15.68 30.15
C PHE A 89 1.22 16.91 30.95
N HIS A 90 0.23 16.80 31.85
CA HIS A 90 -0.32 17.89 32.65
C HIS A 90 0.74 18.78 33.33
N ASN A 91 1.93 18.23 33.63
CA ASN A 91 3.01 18.92 34.35
C ASN A 91 4.30 19.15 33.54
N TYR A 92 4.32 18.85 32.23
CA TYR A 92 5.52 18.99 31.40
C TYR A 92 5.41 20.22 30.48
N GLY A 93 6.34 21.17 30.61
CA GLY A 93 6.48 22.28 29.66
C GLY A 93 6.79 21.80 28.24
N ASP A 94 6.50 22.66 27.24
CA ASP A 94 6.46 22.40 25.78
C ASP A 94 7.63 21.62 25.14
N LEU A 95 8.75 21.44 25.83
CA LEU A 95 10.00 20.94 25.26
C LEU A 95 10.23 19.42 25.40
N MET A 96 9.41 18.69 26.18
CA MET A 96 9.75 17.31 26.57
C MET A 96 9.13 16.17 25.74
N TRP A 97 8.07 16.41 24.97
CA TRP A 97 7.30 15.34 24.31
C TRP A 97 8.09 14.51 23.27
N LYS A 98 9.08 15.11 22.58
CA LYS A 98 9.82 14.45 21.48
C LYS A 98 10.73 13.30 21.92
N LYS A 99 11.16 13.27 23.19
CA LYS A 99 12.04 12.22 23.74
C LYS A 99 11.29 11.18 24.57
N GLU A 100 10.01 11.43 24.84
CA GLU A 100 9.27 10.65 25.83
C GLU A 100 8.88 9.27 25.34
N PHE A 101 8.50 9.09 24.07
CA PHE A 101 8.15 7.75 23.55
C PHE A 101 9.27 6.73 23.81
N TRP A 102 10.52 7.08 23.48
CA TRP A 102 11.66 6.18 23.69
C TRP A 102 12.04 6.05 25.18
N CYS A 103 11.80 7.09 25.98
CA CYS A 103 11.96 7.01 27.43
C CYS A 103 10.94 6.05 28.04
N GLU A 104 9.68 6.16 27.65
CA GLU A 104 8.58 5.32 28.10
C GLU A 104 8.79 3.86 27.68
N MET A 105 9.23 3.65 26.43
CA MET A 105 9.52 2.31 25.93
C MET A 105 10.69 1.63 26.67
N GLY A 106 11.68 2.37 27.15
CA GLY A 106 12.84 1.82 27.85
C GLY A 106 12.75 1.82 29.39
N ARG A 107 12.05 2.79 29.98
CA ARG A 107 12.08 3.11 31.42
C ARG A 107 10.70 3.39 32.02
N GLY A 108 9.63 3.40 31.23
CA GLY A 108 8.28 3.69 31.70
C GLY A 108 7.73 2.63 32.66
N LYS A 109 6.68 2.99 33.42
CA LYS A 109 5.87 2.02 34.18
C LYS A 109 5.05 1.16 33.19
N LYS A 110 4.54 -0.01 33.61
CA LYS A 110 3.66 -0.86 32.78
C LYS A 110 2.44 -0.08 32.28
N GLY A 111 2.54 0.50 31.10
CA GLY A 111 1.47 1.27 30.44
C GLY A 111 0.82 0.46 29.33
N LYS A 112 -0.44 0.78 29.01
CA LYS A 112 -1.13 0.25 27.84
C LYS A 112 -1.72 1.42 27.05
N VAL A 113 -1.75 1.29 25.74
CA VAL A 113 -2.42 2.22 24.82
C VAL A 113 -3.41 1.48 23.95
N GLN A 114 -4.42 2.17 23.44
CA GLN A 114 -5.39 1.59 22.51
C GLN A 114 -5.10 2.09 21.10
N TYR A 115 -5.30 1.24 20.09
CA TYR A 115 -5.08 1.59 18.69
C TYR A 115 -6.16 0.95 17.80
N GLY A 116 -6.89 1.76 17.05
CA GLY A 116 -7.76 1.26 15.97
C GLY A 116 -6.90 0.89 14.77
N ILE A 117 -6.75 -0.41 14.49
CA ILE A 117 -5.92 -0.94 13.40
C ILE A 117 -6.78 -1.77 12.44
N ASN A 118 -6.40 -1.80 11.17
CA ASN A 118 -7.02 -2.64 10.14
C ASN A 118 -8.55 -2.44 10.02
N ILE A 119 -9.03 -1.23 10.32
CA ILE A 119 -10.44 -0.88 10.22
C ILE A 119 -10.81 -0.91 8.74
N GLU A 120 -11.81 -1.72 8.37
CA GLU A 120 -12.27 -1.95 7.00
C GLU A 120 -13.07 -0.76 6.46
N ASP A 121 -12.42 0.40 6.34
CA ASP A 121 -13.12 1.60 5.94
C ASP A 121 -12.20 2.67 5.34
N SER A 122 -12.76 3.81 4.93
CA SER A 122 -11.99 4.93 4.35
C SER A 122 -12.56 6.31 4.70
N ALA A 123 -11.68 7.28 4.93
CA ALA A 123 -12.02 8.67 5.27
C ALA A 123 -11.81 9.67 4.12
N PHE A 124 -11.69 9.17 2.87
CA PHE A 124 -11.72 10.01 1.68
C PHE A 124 -13.16 10.38 1.31
N SER A 125 -13.44 11.69 1.19
CA SER A 125 -14.76 12.25 0.84
C SER A 125 -14.95 12.37 -0.69
N CYS A 126 -15.93 13.17 -1.13
CA CYS A 126 -16.16 13.55 -2.52
C CYS A 126 -15.50 14.89 -2.94
N ASP A 127 -14.58 15.43 -2.14
CA ASP A 127 -13.82 16.66 -2.44
C ASP A 127 -12.76 16.50 -3.55
N LYS A 128 -11.98 17.56 -3.84
CA LYS A 128 -10.94 17.54 -4.90
C LYS A 128 -9.95 16.39 -4.68
N LEU A 129 -9.52 16.15 -3.43
CA LEU A 129 -8.61 15.04 -3.12
C LEU A 129 -9.32 13.68 -3.26
N GLY A 130 -10.56 13.58 -2.76
CA GLY A 130 -11.39 12.39 -2.86
C GLY A 130 -11.72 11.98 -4.30
N LYS A 131 -11.82 12.93 -5.23
CA LYS A 131 -12.00 12.65 -6.66
C LYS A 131 -10.70 12.44 -7.43
N SER A 132 -9.55 12.69 -6.80
CA SER A 132 -8.24 12.53 -7.44
C SER A 132 -7.80 11.05 -7.52
N ARG A 133 -6.79 10.78 -8.33
CA ARG A 133 -6.12 9.47 -8.42
C ARG A 133 -5.39 9.06 -7.13
N TRP A 134 -5.22 9.99 -6.18
CA TRP A 134 -4.60 9.75 -4.88
C TRP A 134 -5.58 9.28 -3.81
N ASN A 135 -6.86 9.15 -4.14
CA ASN A 135 -7.82 8.51 -3.25
C ASN A 135 -7.45 7.03 -3.06
N LEU A 136 -7.10 6.66 -1.83
CA LEU A 136 -6.66 5.31 -1.50
C LEU A 136 -7.72 4.23 -1.78
N LYS A 137 -9.00 4.58 -1.92
CA LYS A 137 -10.08 3.65 -2.35
C LYS A 137 -9.82 3.07 -3.74
N ASN A 138 -9.24 3.86 -4.63
CA ASN A 138 -8.99 3.46 -6.03
C ASN A 138 -7.49 3.33 -6.33
N PHE A 139 -6.62 3.72 -5.39
CA PHE A 139 -5.19 3.80 -5.62
C PHE A 139 -4.60 2.45 -6.02
N SER A 140 -4.97 1.33 -5.39
CA SER A 140 -4.47 0.00 -5.79
C SER A 140 -4.82 -0.40 -7.23
N ARG A 141 -5.82 0.27 -7.83
CA ARG A 141 -6.33 0.02 -9.18
C ARG A 141 -5.79 1.01 -10.22
N PHE A 142 -4.90 1.91 -9.83
CA PHE A 142 -4.31 2.84 -10.79
C PHE A 142 -3.57 2.08 -11.90
N PRO A 143 -3.42 2.67 -13.08
CA PRO A 143 -3.12 1.87 -14.25
C PRO A 143 -1.79 1.14 -14.29
N GLN A 144 -0.78 1.67 -13.62
CA GLN A 144 0.52 1.03 -13.52
C GLN A 144 0.53 -0.03 -12.41
N SER A 145 -0.48 -0.04 -11.51
CA SER A 145 -0.60 -1.06 -10.47
C SER A 145 -0.99 -2.42 -11.04
N THR A 146 -0.21 -3.46 -10.82
CA THR A 146 -0.58 -4.83 -11.23
C THR A 146 -1.69 -5.41 -10.35
N LEU A 147 -1.92 -4.87 -9.14
CA LEU A 147 -3.09 -5.22 -8.33
C LEU A 147 -4.42 -4.89 -9.01
N ARG A 148 -4.44 -4.00 -10.02
CA ARG A 148 -5.65 -3.72 -10.81
C ARG A 148 -6.21 -4.97 -11.51
N LEU A 149 -5.37 -5.97 -11.74
CA LEU A 149 -5.71 -7.22 -12.45
C LEU A 149 -6.28 -8.30 -11.52
N VAL A 150 -6.24 -8.08 -10.21
CA VAL A 150 -6.77 -9.03 -9.24
C VAL A 150 -8.27 -8.75 -9.07
N ASP A 151 -9.14 -9.60 -9.58
CA ASP A 151 -10.59 -9.34 -9.54
C ASP A 151 -11.15 -9.33 -8.11
N ASN A 152 -10.60 -10.18 -7.24
CA ASN A 152 -11.05 -10.29 -5.85
C ASN A 152 -10.52 -9.14 -4.99
N LYS A 153 -11.37 -8.69 -4.05
CA LYS A 153 -10.95 -7.75 -3.02
C LYS A 153 -10.00 -8.44 -2.05
N ILE A 154 -8.84 -7.86 -1.85
CA ILE A 154 -7.87 -8.26 -0.84
C ILE A 154 -7.83 -7.15 0.21
N SER A 155 -8.30 -7.49 1.41
CA SER A 155 -8.32 -6.62 2.58
C SER A 155 -6.90 -6.05 2.86
N GLY A 156 -6.75 -4.72 2.81
CA GLY A 156 -5.45 -4.05 3.01
C GLY A 156 -4.59 -3.90 1.76
N ALA A 157 -4.69 -4.83 0.80
CA ALA A 157 -3.92 -4.76 -0.44
C ALA A 157 -4.65 -4.04 -1.56
N THR A 158 -5.88 -4.45 -1.91
CA THR A 158 -6.68 -3.74 -2.92
C THR A 158 -7.58 -2.69 -2.27
N ASP A 159 -8.02 -2.95 -1.05
CA ASP A 159 -8.99 -2.11 -0.35
C ASP A 159 -8.29 -1.46 0.87
N PRO A 160 -8.37 -0.13 1.03
CA PRO A 160 -7.63 0.57 2.06
C PRO A 160 -8.10 0.20 3.48
N LYS A 161 -7.19 0.38 4.44
CA LYS A 161 -7.46 0.30 5.87
C LYS A 161 -7.33 1.64 6.55
N LEU A 162 -8.18 1.91 7.54
CA LEU A 162 -8.02 3.03 8.46
C LEU A 162 -7.26 2.65 9.72
N TYR A 163 -6.52 3.64 10.21
CA TYR A 163 -5.75 3.59 11.43
C TYR A 163 -6.07 4.81 12.29
N ILE A 164 -6.64 4.60 13.47
CA ILE A 164 -7.04 5.66 14.40
C ILE A 164 -6.20 5.54 15.67
N GLY A 165 -5.21 6.42 15.79
CA GLY A 165 -4.19 6.39 16.83
C GLY A 165 -4.49 7.30 18.00
N MET A 166 -3.82 7.01 19.12
CA MET A 166 -3.69 7.90 20.28
C MET A 166 -2.20 8.07 20.60
N LEU A 167 -1.87 8.88 21.60
CA LEU A 167 -0.49 9.04 22.04
C LEU A 167 0.19 7.68 22.28
N PHE A 168 1.36 7.49 21.67
CA PHE A 168 2.21 6.29 21.71
C PHE A 168 1.62 5.02 21.08
N SER A 169 0.44 5.08 20.46
CA SER A 169 -0.01 3.97 19.61
C SER A 169 1.01 3.73 18.48
N MET A 170 1.36 2.48 18.24
CA MET A 170 2.53 2.14 17.42
C MET A 170 2.28 0.99 16.44
N PHE A 171 3.11 0.91 15.41
CA PHE A 171 3.24 -0.23 14.51
C PHE A 171 4.69 -0.72 14.55
N ALA A 172 4.89 -1.96 14.96
CA ALA A 172 6.21 -2.56 15.12
C ALA A 172 6.95 -2.69 13.78
N TRP A 173 8.22 -3.05 13.83
CA TRP A 173 9.02 -3.29 12.63
C TRP A 173 8.40 -4.39 11.78
N HIS A 174 8.04 -4.04 10.56
CA HIS A 174 7.50 -4.98 9.59
C HIS A 174 7.85 -4.55 8.17
N VAL A 175 7.61 -5.47 7.25
CA VAL A 175 7.53 -5.24 5.80
C VAL A 175 6.12 -5.61 5.37
N GLU A 176 5.67 -5.05 4.25
CA GLU A 176 4.40 -5.42 3.65
C GLU A 176 4.38 -6.89 3.23
N ASP A 177 3.20 -7.51 3.30
CA ASP A 177 2.99 -8.85 2.77
C ASP A 177 3.43 -8.91 1.31
N HIS A 178 4.04 -10.01 0.90
CA HIS A 178 4.63 -10.18 -0.45
C HIS A 178 5.58 -9.06 -0.91
N TYR A 179 6.15 -8.29 0.03
CA TYR A 179 6.99 -7.14 -0.27
C TYR A 179 6.31 -6.13 -1.20
N LEU A 180 4.99 -5.96 -1.11
CA LEU A 180 4.25 -4.95 -1.87
C LEU A 180 4.74 -3.53 -1.52
N TYR A 181 4.43 -2.55 -2.37
CA TYR A 181 4.48 -1.16 -1.94
C TYR A 181 3.33 -0.89 -0.97
N SER A 182 3.49 0.10 -0.10
CA SER A 182 2.41 0.65 0.71
C SER A 182 2.39 2.16 0.61
N ILE A 183 1.21 2.73 0.36
CA ILE A 183 0.98 4.17 0.44
C ILE A 183 0.07 4.47 1.63
N ASN A 184 0.47 5.44 2.43
CA ASN A 184 -0.27 5.86 3.61
C ASN A 184 -0.62 7.35 3.48
N TYR A 185 -1.87 7.75 3.75
CA TYR A 185 -2.32 9.15 3.82
C TYR A 185 -2.70 9.54 5.25
N HIS A 186 -2.32 10.74 5.70
CA HIS A 186 -2.65 11.22 7.05
C HIS A 186 -3.81 12.21 6.96
N HIS A 187 -5.01 11.78 7.34
CA HIS A 187 -6.19 12.62 7.20
C HIS A 187 -6.23 13.76 8.21
N SER A 188 -5.95 13.49 9.49
CA SER A 188 -6.10 14.49 10.56
C SER A 188 -5.40 14.10 11.86
N GLY A 189 -5.25 15.08 12.76
CA GLY A 189 -4.77 14.91 14.12
C GLY A 189 -3.26 15.14 14.28
N ALA A 190 -2.71 14.55 15.33
CA ALA A 190 -1.31 14.71 15.73
C ALA A 190 -0.34 13.93 14.83
N ASN A 191 0.86 14.47 14.68
CA ASN A 191 1.89 13.90 13.82
C ASN A 191 2.21 12.43 14.14
N LYS A 192 2.56 11.68 13.09
CA LYS A 192 3.02 10.29 13.19
C LYS A 192 4.50 10.22 12.84
N THR A 193 5.33 9.70 13.75
CA THR A 193 6.76 9.51 13.49
C THR A 193 6.97 8.14 12.85
N TRP A 194 7.72 8.09 11.76
CA TRP A 194 8.10 6.86 11.07
C TRP A 194 9.62 6.70 11.07
N TYR A 195 10.05 5.44 11.06
CA TYR A 195 11.42 5.02 10.86
C TYR A 195 11.44 4.01 9.73
N GLY A 196 12.42 4.14 8.83
CA GLY A 196 12.59 3.26 7.68
C GLY A 196 13.99 2.68 7.63
N VAL A 197 14.09 1.46 7.12
CA VAL A 197 15.34 0.81 6.74
C VAL A 197 15.28 0.57 5.23
N PRO A 198 16.24 1.11 4.45
CA PRO A 198 16.26 0.90 3.00
C PRO A 198 16.31 -0.59 2.61
N PRO A 199 15.73 -0.99 1.47
CA PRO A 199 15.70 -2.39 1.02
C PRO A 199 17.08 -3.04 0.84
N HIS A 200 18.11 -2.22 0.60
CA HIS A 200 19.50 -2.64 0.41
C HIS A 200 20.34 -2.64 1.70
N ALA A 201 19.72 -2.37 2.87
CA ALA A 201 20.43 -2.51 4.13
C ALA A 201 20.75 -4.00 4.39
N GLU A 202 21.98 -4.24 4.86
CA GLU A 202 22.60 -5.56 5.01
C GLU A 202 21.68 -6.63 5.63
N ASP A 203 21.77 -7.88 5.15
CA ASP A 203 20.91 -9.01 5.52
C ASP A 203 20.79 -9.27 7.04
N GLY A 204 21.76 -8.81 7.84
CA GLY A 204 21.71 -8.87 9.31
C GLY A 204 20.56 -8.06 9.93
N ALA A 205 20.15 -6.94 9.31
CA ALA A 205 18.98 -6.17 9.74
C ALA A 205 17.68 -6.96 9.57
N LEU A 206 17.56 -7.61 8.42
CA LEU A 206 16.41 -8.43 8.06
C LEU A 206 16.25 -9.61 9.03
N GLN A 207 17.34 -10.27 9.39
CA GLN A 207 17.32 -11.40 10.30
C GLN A 207 16.90 -10.99 11.71
N LEU A 208 17.45 -9.89 12.25
CA LEU A 208 17.07 -9.43 13.59
C LEU A 208 15.64 -8.91 13.64
N LEU A 209 15.24 -8.06 12.68
CA LEU A 209 13.92 -7.44 12.68
C LEU A 209 12.82 -8.47 12.40
N SER A 210 13.06 -9.47 11.55
CA SER A 210 12.07 -10.54 11.29
C SER A 210 11.80 -11.45 12.49
N GLN A 211 12.74 -11.54 13.43
CA GLN A 211 12.60 -12.36 14.64
C GLN A 211 11.93 -11.61 15.79
N LYS A 212 11.72 -10.29 15.67
CA LYS A 212 11.23 -9.46 16.76
C LYS A 212 9.85 -8.92 16.42
N THR A 213 8.85 -9.35 17.18
CA THR A 213 7.50 -8.80 17.19
C THR A 213 7.43 -7.40 17.83
N CYS A 214 8.57 -6.87 18.30
CA CYS A 214 8.69 -5.73 19.19
C CYS A 214 9.25 -4.48 18.49
N PHE A 215 8.83 -3.30 18.96
CA PHE A 215 9.39 -2.00 18.58
C PHE A 215 10.81 -1.83 19.15
N LEU A 216 11.80 -2.35 18.44
CA LEU A 216 13.21 -2.27 18.84
C LEU A 216 13.72 -0.82 18.89
N GLN A 217 14.46 -0.50 19.96
CA GLN A 217 15.11 0.80 20.10
C GLN A 217 16.28 0.94 19.13
N ILE A 218 16.12 1.84 18.16
CA ILE A 218 17.05 2.04 17.05
C ILE A 218 18.46 2.39 17.52
N SER A 219 18.62 3.10 18.65
CA SER A 219 19.91 3.62 19.13
C SER A 219 20.98 2.56 19.35
N TRP A 220 20.61 1.30 19.57
CA TRP A 220 21.54 0.20 19.80
C TRP A 220 22.17 -0.29 18.48
N TYR A 221 21.52 -0.02 17.34
CA TYR A 221 21.89 -0.56 16.03
C TYR A 221 22.26 0.54 15.02
N LYS A 222 22.25 1.82 15.42
CA LYS A 222 22.57 2.97 14.54
C LYS A 222 23.97 2.92 13.92
N MET A 223 24.90 2.23 14.56
CA MET A 223 26.26 2.06 14.06
C MET A 223 26.37 0.93 13.01
N MET A 224 25.36 0.04 12.95
CA MET A 224 25.35 -1.11 12.06
C MET A 224 24.50 -0.88 10.81
N TRP A 225 23.36 -0.16 10.91
CA TRP A 225 22.43 0.01 9.79
C TRP A 225 22.05 1.47 9.51
N ARG A 226 21.74 1.74 8.24
CA ARG A 226 21.21 3.04 7.79
C ARG A 226 19.72 3.10 8.11
N PHE A 227 19.36 3.90 9.10
CA PHE A 227 17.98 4.25 9.41
C PHE A 227 17.66 5.64 8.88
N THR A 228 16.45 5.82 8.38
CA THR A 228 15.87 7.13 8.12
C THR A 228 14.68 7.38 9.03
N ARG A 229 14.34 8.64 9.23
CA ARG A 229 13.18 9.07 10.01
C ARG A 229 12.33 10.04 9.19
N LEU A 230 11.03 10.05 9.41
CA LEU A 230 10.19 11.17 9.01
C LEU A 230 9.13 11.47 10.06
N CYS A 231 8.64 12.70 10.06
CA CYS A 231 7.52 13.14 10.88
C CYS A 231 6.36 13.53 9.97
N LYS A 232 5.40 12.61 9.83
CA LYS A 232 4.25 12.75 8.96
C LYS A 232 3.16 13.63 9.60
N LYS A 233 2.71 14.65 8.89
CA LYS A 233 1.67 15.61 9.27
C LYS A 233 0.36 15.35 8.51
N PRO A 234 -0.78 15.90 8.97
CA PRO A 234 -2.01 15.91 8.18
C PRO A 234 -1.82 16.49 6.77
N GLY A 235 -2.42 15.83 5.78
CA GLY A 235 -2.28 16.18 4.37
C GLY A 235 -1.12 15.49 3.64
N GLU A 236 -0.24 14.78 4.35
CA GLU A 236 0.93 14.16 3.74
C GLU A 236 0.71 12.69 3.38
N PHE A 237 1.38 12.24 2.32
CA PHE A 237 1.52 10.83 1.98
C PHE A 237 2.86 10.28 2.49
N VAL A 238 2.95 8.97 2.68
CA VAL A 238 4.21 8.25 2.91
C VAL A 238 4.15 6.99 2.07
N ILE A 239 5.23 6.70 1.34
CA ILE A 239 5.37 5.46 0.55
C ILE A 239 6.43 4.59 1.21
N ALA A 240 6.07 3.35 1.55
CA ALA A 240 7.01 2.30 1.90
C ALA A 240 7.32 1.47 0.65
N PHE A 241 8.61 1.35 0.34
CA PHE A 241 9.09 0.58 -0.80
C PHE A 241 9.09 -0.92 -0.49
N PRO A 242 9.04 -1.78 -1.52
CA PRO A 242 9.18 -3.22 -1.38
C PRO A 242 10.37 -3.61 -0.51
N ARG A 243 10.13 -4.55 0.43
CA ARG A 243 11.13 -5.07 1.38
C ARG A 243 11.69 -4.01 2.36
N ALA A 244 11.23 -2.76 2.32
CA ALA A 244 11.67 -1.73 3.26
C ALA A 244 11.01 -1.95 4.64
N TYR A 245 11.82 -2.32 5.62
CA TYR A 245 11.34 -2.41 7.00
C TYR A 245 10.96 -1.03 7.50
N HIS A 246 9.82 -0.94 8.16
CA HIS A 246 9.36 0.31 8.73
C HIS A 246 8.61 0.11 10.05
N SER A 247 8.67 1.13 10.89
CA SER A 247 7.99 1.20 12.18
C SER A 247 7.66 2.65 12.52
N GLY A 248 6.76 2.87 13.47
CA GLY A 248 6.42 4.22 13.88
C GLY A 248 5.38 4.31 14.98
N TYR A 249 5.18 5.54 15.47
CA TYR A 249 4.25 5.82 16.55
C TYR A 249 3.53 7.15 16.37
N SER A 250 2.38 7.27 17.00
CA SER A 250 1.53 8.46 17.01
C SER A 250 1.89 9.39 18.17
N SER A 251 1.93 10.69 17.90
CA SER A 251 2.22 11.72 18.93
C SER A 251 0.97 12.21 19.67
N GLY A 252 -0.18 11.61 19.39
CA GLY A 252 -1.49 12.01 19.92
C GLY A 252 -2.61 11.37 19.12
N PHE A 253 -3.85 11.86 19.29
CA PHE A 253 -4.99 11.44 18.50
C PHE A 253 -4.75 11.70 17.01
N ASN A 254 -4.86 10.69 16.14
CA ASN A 254 -4.77 10.88 14.69
C ASN A 254 -5.57 9.85 13.89
N CYS A 255 -5.82 10.18 12.63
CA CYS A 255 -6.50 9.31 11.67
C CYS A 255 -5.70 9.28 10.36
N GLY A 256 -5.32 8.08 9.92
CA GLY A 256 -4.69 7.86 8.62
C GLY A 256 -5.28 6.64 7.92
N GLY A 257 -5.01 6.53 6.62
CA GLY A 257 -5.37 5.37 5.82
C GLY A 257 -4.14 4.80 5.10
N ALA A 258 -4.16 3.51 4.78
CA ALA A 258 -3.13 2.88 3.95
C ALA A 258 -3.73 1.87 2.98
N VAL A 259 -3.06 1.66 1.85
CA VAL A 259 -3.34 0.58 0.90
C VAL A 259 -2.06 0.14 0.22
N ASN A 260 -1.97 -1.11 -0.21
CA ASN A 260 -0.85 -1.57 -1.02
C ASN A 260 -1.05 -1.29 -2.52
N PHE A 261 0.06 -1.38 -3.25
CA PHE A 261 0.07 -1.36 -4.71
C PHE A 261 1.34 -2.04 -5.23
N THR A 262 1.40 -2.26 -6.55
CA THR A 262 2.54 -2.95 -7.19
C THR A 262 2.81 -2.38 -8.56
N ILE A 263 4.03 -1.97 -8.86
CA ILE A 263 4.42 -1.60 -10.23
C ILE A 263 5.36 -2.67 -10.82
N GLY A 264 5.80 -2.49 -12.06
CA GLY A 264 6.58 -3.51 -12.78
C GLY A 264 7.86 -3.96 -12.06
N ASP A 265 8.50 -3.08 -11.29
CA ASP A 265 9.72 -3.40 -10.56
C ASP A 265 9.52 -4.32 -9.34
N TRP A 266 8.27 -4.56 -8.92
CA TRP A 266 7.96 -5.42 -7.78
C TRP A 266 8.16 -6.90 -8.09
N PHE A 267 8.00 -7.35 -9.34
CA PHE A 267 7.95 -8.79 -9.66
C PHE A 267 9.13 -9.61 -9.13
N PRO A 268 10.41 -9.19 -9.27
CA PRO A 268 11.55 -9.92 -8.70
C PRO A 268 11.47 -10.06 -7.17
N LEU A 269 10.95 -9.03 -6.49
CA LEU A 269 10.81 -9.00 -5.03
C LEU A 269 9.63 -9.83 -4.56
N GLY A 270 8.50 -9.79 -5.29
CA GLY A 270 7.36 -10.67 -5.06
C GLY A 270 7.73 -12.15 -5.20
N ALA A 271 8.53 -12.50 -6.21
CA ALA A 271 9.05 -13.87 -6.40
C ALA A 271 9.94 -14.30 -5.23
N ALA A 272 10.83 -13.42 -4.75
CA ALA A 272 11.65 -13.68 -3.58
C ALA A 272 10.79 -13.84 -2.31
N ALA A 273 9.75 -13.03 -2.13
CA ALA A 273 8.81 -13.17 -1.03
C ALA A 273 8.09 -14.52 -1.09
N SER A 274 7.55 -14.90 -2.26
CA SER A 274 6.85 -16.17 -2.44
C SER A 274 7.71 -17.37 -2.06
N LYS A 275 8.96 -17.43 -2.53
CA LYS A 275 9.94 -18.46 -2.15
C LYS A 275 10.12 -18.55 -0.62
N ARG A 276 10.09 -17.42 0.08
CA ARG A 276 10.14 -17.37 1.55
C ARG A 276 8.85 -17.88 2.21
N TYR A 277 7.68 -17.52 1.68
CA TYR A 277 6.37 -17.91 2.23
C TYR A 277 6.07 -19.41 2.09
N VAL A 278 6.59 -20.08 1.05
CA VAL A 278 6.51 -21.56 0.89
C VAL A 278 6.98 -22.30 2.14
N HIS A 279 7.96 -21.76 2.85
CA HIS A 279 8.50 -22.38 4.05
C HIS A 279 7.82 -21.95 5.36
N LEU A 280 6.95 -20.93 5.32
CA LEU A 280 6.41 -20.28 6.54
C LEU A 280 4.88 -20.37 6.67
N LYS A 281 4.12 -20.15 5.59
CA LYS A 281 2.65 -20.09 5.58
C LYS A 281 2.08 -20.41 4.19
N PRO A 282 1.60 -21.64 3.94
CA PRO A 282 1.08 -22.05 2.64
C PRO A 282 -0.14 -21.24 2.14
N ASN A 283 -0.99 -20.75 3.05
CA ASN A 283 -2.19 -19.98 2.68
C ASN A 283 -1.87 -18.58 2.12
N ASP A 284 -0.69 -18.02 2.43
CA ASP A 284 -0.28 -16.70 1.94
C ASP A 284 0.21 -16.76 0.48
N LEU A 285 0.53 -17.95 -0.07
CA LEU A 285 0.84 -18.11 -1.51
C LEU A 285 -0.28 -17.66 -2.44
N ILE A 286 -1.52 -17.65 -1.95
CA ILE A 286 -2.70 -17.27 -2.73
C ILE A 286 -2.55 -15.85 -3.28
N TYR A 287 -1.97 -14.91 -2.53
CA TYR A 287 -1.86 -13.52 -2.99
C TYR A 287 -0.87 -13.37 -4.14
N TYR A 288 0.35 -13.90 -3.99
CA TYR A 288 1.34 -13.86 -5.06
C TYR A 288 0.87 -14.61 -6.30
N HIS A 289 0.33 -15.82 -6.13
CA HIS A 289 -0.21 -16.58 -7.26
C HIS A 289 -1.35 -15.83 -7.94
N THR A 290 -2.28 -15.23 -7.19
CA THR A 290 -3.37 -14.46 -7.79
C THR A 290 -2.85 -13.29 -8.62
N ILE A 291 -1.90 -12.50 -8.09
CA ILE A 291 -1.33 -11.36 -8.81
C ILE A 291 -0.58 -11.81 -10.07
N VAL A 292 0.27 -12.85 -9.95
CA VAL A 292 1.07 -13.38 -11.07
C VAL A 292 0.19 -14.03 -12.14
N LEU A 293 -0.80 -14.84 -11.75
CA LEU A 293 -1.73 -15.48 -12.68
C LEU A 293 -2.58 -14.44 -13.40
N SER A 294 -3.11 -13.45 -12.68
CA SER A 294 -3.85 -12.34 -13.29
C SER A 294 -2.99 -11.57 -14.31
N PHE A 295 -1.74 -11.27 -13.97
CA PHE A 295 -0.80 -10.64 -14.89
C PHE A 295 -0.49 -11.51 -16.11
N LYS A 296 -0.25 -12.81 -15.91
CA LYS A 296 0.01 -13.77 -16.98
C LYS A 296 -1.17 -13.87 -17.94
N HIS A 297 -2.38 -14.08 -17.42
CA HIS A 297 -3.59 -14.18 -18.24
C HIS A 297 -3.83 -12.90 -19.04
N LEU A 298 -3.60 -11.72 -18.45
CA LEU A 298 -3.68 -10.46 -19.18
C LEU A 298 -2.68 -10.42 -20.35
N MET A 299 -1.40 -10.69 -20.09
CA MET A 299 -0.37 -10.62 -21.13
C MET A 299 -0.63 -11.66 -22.25
N GLN A 300 -1.07 -12.87 -21.89
CA GLN A 300 -1.47 -13.89 -22.86
C GLN A 300 -2.65 -13.44 -23.72
N PHE A 301 -3.69 -12.88 -23.10
CA PHE A 301 -4.86 -12.35 -23.81
C PHE A 301 -4.46 -11.29 -24.84
N TYR A 302 -3.65 -10.30 -24.45
CA TYR A 302 -3.22 -9.24 -25.36
C TYR A 302 -2.32 -9.77 -26.47
N LYS A 303 -1.39 -10.67 -26.16
CA LYS A 303 -0.52 -11.31 -27.15
C LYS A 303 -1.34 -12.07 -28.20
N GLU A 304 -2.28 -12.92 -27.78
CA GLU A 304 -3.13 -13.69 -28.69
C GLU A 304 -4.03 -12.78 -29.53
N THR A 305 -4.60 -11.74 -28.92
CA THR A 305 -5.50 -10.81 -29.60
C THR A 305 -4.74 -9.97 -30.63
N LEU A 306 -3.55 -9.47 -30.30
CA LEU A 306 -2.71 -8.74 -31.23
C LEU A 306 -2.20 -9.64 -32.37
N LEU A 307 -1.88 -10.91 -32.09
CA LEU A 307 -1.54 -11.89 -33.12
C LEU A 307 -2.69 -12.09 -34.12
N LYS A 308 -3.95 -12.15 -33.65
CA LYS A 308 -5.15 -12.24 -34.52
C LYS A 308 -5.38 -10.96 -35.34
N LEU A 309 -4.93 -9.81 -34.84
CA LEU A 309 -5.08 -8.50 -35.47
C LEU A 309 -3.89 -8.11 -36.36
N LYS A 310 -2.90 -9.00 -36.52
CA LYS A 310 -1.73 -8.78 -37.38
C LYS A 310 -2.15 -8.34 -38.79
N GLY A 311 -1.59 -7.21 -39.23
CA GLY A 311 -1.94 -6.55 -40.50
C GLY A 311 -2.86 -5.33 -40.35
N SER A 312 -3.38 -5.08 -39.15
CA SER A 312 -4.05 -3.83 -38.81
C SER A 312 -3.05 -2.68 -38.68
N LYS A 313 -3.50 -1.43 -38.80
CA LYS A 313 -2.64 -0.26 -38.56
C LYS A 313 -2.30 -0.20 -37.06
N GLU A 314 -1.02 -0.19 -36.72
CA GLU A 314 -0.53 -0.15 -35.33
C GLU A 314 0.25 1.14 -35.08
N SER A 315 0.21 1.64 -33.84
CA SER A 315 1.02 2.76 -33.36
C SER A 315 1.41 2.55 -31.90
N SER A 316 2.65 2.88 -31.58
CA SER A 316 3.22 2.97 -30.23
C SER A 316 2.98 4.39 -29.70
N ASN A 317 1.97 4.59 -28.84
CA ASN A 317 1.68 5.92 -28.28
C ASN A 317 0.74 5.89 -27.06
N VAL A 318 0.65 4.76 -26.35
CA VAL A 318 -0.18 4.70 -25.13
C VAL A 318 0.59 5.30 -23.96
N THR A 319 0.33 6.57 -23.68
CA THR A 319 0.93 7.31 -22.56
C THR A 319 0.03 7.36 -21.33
N SER A 320 -1.28 7.15 -21.51
CA SER A 320 -2.27 7.23 -20.45
C SER A 320 -3.30 6.12 -20.56
N THR A 321 -3.89 5.78 -19.41
CA THR A 321 -5.06 4.90 -19.38
C THR A 321 -6.30 5.66 -19.67
N LEU A 322 -7.08 5.08 -20.55
CA LEU A 322 -8.38 5.58 -20.95
C LEU A 322 -9.42 4.51 -20.64
N GLU A 323 -10.67 4.92 -20.44
CA GLU A 323 -11.77 3.99 -20.19
C GLU A 323 -12.43 3.58 -21.51
N CYS A 324 -12.63 2.29 -21.70
CA CYS A 324 -13.35 1.74 -22.85
C CYS A 324 -14.77 2.32 -22.90
N ARG A 325 -15.17 2.89 -24.04
CA ARG A 325 -16.52 3.45 -24.21
C ARG A 325 -17.64 2.44 -23.98
N GLU A 326 -17.40 1.19 -24.35
CA GLU A 326 -18.45 0.16 -24.43
C GLU A 326 -18.67 -0.57 -23.10
N CYS A 327 -17.60 -0.73 -22.31
CA CYS A 327 -17.66 -1.52 -21.07
C CYS A 327 -17.05 -0.83 -19.86
N ASN A 328 -16.59 0.41 -20.00
CA ASN A 328 -15.88 1.19 -18.97
C ASN A 328 -14.65 0.48 -18.38
N ARG A 329 -14.12 -0.54 -19.07
CA ARG A 329 -12.87 -1.22 -18.68
C ARG A 329 -11.67 -0.33 -19.02
N ASP A 330 -10.69 -0.32 -18.13
CA ASP A 330 -9.41 0.36 -18.37
C ASP A 330 -8.65 -0.21 -19.58
N CYS A 331 -8.32 0.69 -20.50
CA CYS A 331 -7.51 0.45 -21.69
C CYS A 331 -6.06 0.87 -21.43
N TYR A 332 -5.32 0.08 -20.65
CA TYR A 332 -3.93 0.40 -20.32
C TYR A 332 -2.90 -0.17 -21.31
N LEU A 333 -3.03 -1.46 -21.69
CA LEU A 333 -2.00 -2.14 -22.48
C LEU A 333 -2.13 -1.84 -23.97
N ALA A 334 -3.34 -1.96 -24.50
CA ALA A 334 -3.67 -1.61 -25.86
C ALA A 334 -5.18 -1.37 -26.02
N TYR A 335 -5.54 -0.60 -27.04
CA TYR A 335 -6.91 -0.30 -27.42
C TYR A 335 -6.98 0.13 -28.88
N THR A 336 -8.18 0.24 -29.41
CA THR A 336 -8.41 0.79 -30.75
C THR A 336 -8.96 2.21 -30.69
N LEU A 337 -8.48 3.06 -31.60
CA LEU A 337 -9.03 4.39 -31.86
C LEU A 337 -9.31 4.59 -33.35
N CYS A 338 -10.28 5.45 -33.65
CA CYS A 338 -10.61 5.83 -35.02
C CYS A 338 -9.42 6.58 -35.64
N GLY A 339 -8.87 6.09 -36.76
CA GLY A 339 -7.70 6.70 -37.41
C GLY A 339 -7.93 8.11 -37.98
N LYS A 340 -9.19 8.57 -38.09
CA LYS A 340 -9.53 9.97 -38.44
C LYS A 340 -9.94 10.82 -37.23
N HIS A 341 -9.74 10.35 -36.00
CA HIS A 341 -10.09 11.03 -34.72
C HIS A 341 -11.57 11.47 -34.54
N CYS A 342 -12.42 10.93 -35.40
CA CYS A 342 -13.89 10.89 -35.42
C CYS A 342 -14.55 10.57 -34.07
N CYS A 343 -13.92 9.69 -33.31
CA CYS A 343 -14.34 9.29 -31.98
C CYS A 343 -13.08 9.26 -31.12
N SER A 344 -13.00 10.14 -30.13
CA SER A 344 -11.87 10.22 -29.19
C SER A 344 -11.92 9.13 -28.11
N TYR A 345 -12.91 8.25 -28.15
CA TYR A 345 -13.16 7.26 -27.11
C TYR A 345 -12.54 5.92 -27.50
N PRO A 346 -11.66 5.36 -26.65
CA PRO A 346 -11.01 4.08 -26.92
C PRO A 346 -12.02 2.93 -26.84
N ILE A 347 -11.73 1.85 -27.57
CA ILE A 347 -12.41 0.57 -27.42
C ILE A 347 -11.36 -0.46 -27.01
N CYS A 348 -11.58 -1.16 -25.88
CA CYS A 348 -10.64 -2.17 -25.42
C CYS A 348 -10.65 -3.39 -26.36
N LEU A 349 -9.53 -4.11 -26.41
CA LEU A 349 -9.37 -5.28 -27.28
C LEU A 349 -10.20 -6.51 -26.84
N TYR A 350 -11.00 -6.40 -25.78
CA TYR A 350 -11.99 -7.41 -25.40
C TYR A 350 -13.25 -7.36 -26.27
N HIS A 351 -13.45 -6.28 -27.04
CA HIS A 351 -14.52 -6.18 -28.02
C HIS A 351 -14.01 -6.61 -29.40
N ASP A 352 -14.89 -7.21 -30.20
CA ASP A 352 -14.58 -7.49 -31.59
C ASP A 352 -14.53 -6.17 -32.37
N ASN A 353 -13.36 -5.83 -32.92
CA ASN A 353 -13.21 -4.63 -33.75
C ASN A 353 -14.12 -4.66 -35.00
N LYS A 354 -14.58 -5.85 -35.45
CA LYS A 354 -15.48 -5.97 -36.60
C LYS A 354 -16.91 -5.52 -36.31
N SER A 355 -17.35 -5.54 -35.04
CA SER A 355 -18.70 -5.10 -34.66
C SER A 355 -18.83 -3.58 -34.51
N HIS A 356 -17.72 -2.84 -34.42
CA HIS A 356 -17.74 -1.40 -34.24
C HIS A 356 -17.42 -0.67 -35.55
N LYS A 357 -18.47 -0.16 -36.21
CA LYS A 357 -18.32 0.74 -37.37
C LYS A 357 -18.37 2.18 -36.88
N CYS A 358 -17.25 2.88 -36.92
CA CYS A 358 -17.26 4.32 -36.73
C CYS A 358 -18.11 4.98 -37.82
N SER A 359 -18.85 6.04 -37.48
CA SER A 359 -19.70 6.80 -38.41
C SER A 359 -18.95 7.36 -39.62
N CYS A 360 -17.63 7.51 -39.54
CA CYS A 360 -16.81 7.97 -40.66
C CYS A 360 -16.35 6.85 -41.63
N GLY A 361 -16.71 5.60 -41.36
CA GLY A 361 -16.22 4.42 -42.09
C GLY A 361 -14.70 4.19 -41.97
N GLY A 362 -14.04 4.85 -41.02
CA GLY A 362 -12.59 4.89 -40.87
C GLY A 362 -11.99 3.60 -40.32
N ILE A 363 -10.76 3.32 -40.74
CA ILE A 363 -9.95 2.20 -40.26
C ILE A 363 -9.53 2.50 -38.81
N TYR A 364 -9.73 1.54 -37.92
CA TYR A 364 -9.25 1.62 -36.54
C TYR A 364 -7.74 1.38 -36.50
N THR A 365 -7.04 2.20 -35.70
CA THR A 365 -5.62 2.02 -35.39
C THR A 365 -5.51 1.41 -34.00
N ILE A 366 -4.71 0.36 -33.88
CA ILE A 366 -4.37 -0.25 -32.61
C ILE A 366 -3.25 0.57 -31.97
N LEU A 367 -3.52 1.10 -30.80
CA LEU A 367 -2.54 1.77 -29.96
C LEU A 367 -2.10 0.80 -28.88
N LYS A 368 -0.80 0.60 -28.74
CA LYS A 368 -0.20 -0.25 -27.69
C LYS A 368 0.90 0.50 -26.95
N ARG A 369 1.20 0.06 -25.73
CA ARG A 369 2.34 0.56 -24.97
C ARG A 369 3.66 0.12 -25.59
N ASP A 370 4.68 0.95 -25.39
CA ASP A 370 6.03 0.74 -25.92
C ASP A 370 6.76 -0.38 -25.17
N ASP A 371 6.50 -0.51 -23.86
CA ASP A 371 7.11 -1.50 -22.97
C ASP A 371 6.35 -2.85 -22.96
N MET A 372 5.39 -3.05 -23.85
CA MET A 372 4.57 -4.28 -23.88
C MET A 372 5.41 -5.55 -24.03
N LEU A 373 6.50 -5.50 -24.81
CA LEU A 373 7.41 -6.64 -24.96
C LEU A 373 8.14 -6.98 -23.66
N GLU A 374 8.58 -5.97 -22.89
CA GLU A 374 9.22 -6.19 -21.60
C GLU A 374 8.25 -6.82 -20.60
N MET A 375 6.98 -6.40 -20.63
CA MET A 375 5.91 -6.99 -19.82
C MET A 375 5.61 -8.44 -20.23
N GLU A 376 5.65 -8.77 -21.53
CA GLU A 376 5.51 -10.15 -22.01
C GLU A 376 6.67 -11.03 -21.54
N ASP A 377 7.90 -10.52 -21.60
CA ASP A 377 9.07 -11.26 -21.16
C ASP A 377 9.08 -11.42 -19.63
N ALA A 378 8.59 -10.43 -18.88
CA ALA A 378 8.34 -10.57 -17.44
C ALA A 378 7.34 -11.70 -17.16
N ALA A 379 6.22 -11.76 -17.90
CA ALA A 379 5.24 -12.84 -17.75
C ALA A 379 5.83 -14.23 -18.07
N LYS A 380 6.68 -14.36 -19.10
CA LYS A 380 7.37 -15.61 -19.43
C LYS A 380 8.38 -16.03 -18.37
N ARG A 381 9.13 -15.09 -17.79
CA ARG A 381 10.08 -15.38 -16.70
C ARG A 381 9.35 -15.94 -15.47
N LEU A 382 8.21 -15.34 -15.13
CA LEU A 382 7.36 -15.82 -14.05
C LEU A 382 6.85 -17.26 -14.30
N GLU A 383 6.53 -17.61 -15.54
CA GLU A 383 6.12 -18.99 -15.91
C GLU A 383 7.23 -20.02 -15.67
N GLN A 384 8.49 -19.69 -15.93
CA GLN A 384 9.63 -20.57 -15.67
C GLN A 384 9.92 -20.71 -14.17
N GLU A 385 9.72 -19.66 -13.38
CA GLU A 385 9.89 -19.70 -11.93
C GLU A 385 8.78 -20.47 -11.22
N ASP A 386 7.54 -20.38 -11.70
CA ASP A 386 6.38 -21.06 -11.12
C ASP A 386 6.39 -22.58 -11.43
N ILE A 387 6.87 -22.97 -12.62
CA ILE A 387 7.14 -24.39 -12.90
C ILE A 387 8.20 -24.94 -11.94
N ARG A 388 9.24 -24.16 -11.63
CA ARG A 388 10.25 -24.59 -10.65
C ARG A 388 9.68 -24.66 -9.24
N SER A 389 8.89 -23.67 -8.79
CA SER A 389 8.29 -23.70 -7.45
C SER A 389 7.32 -24.88 -7.27
N VAL A 390 6.51 -25.21 -8.29
CA VAL A 390 5.60 -26.37 -8.29
C VAL A 390 6.38 -27.68 -8.36
N VAL A 391 7.45 -27.77 -9.15
CA VAL A 391 8.32 -28.95 -9.23
C VAL A 391 9.05 -29.19 -7.90
N TYR A 392 9.53 -28.14 -7.22
CA TYR A 392 10.12 -28.27 -5.88
C TYR A 392 9.07 -28.52 -4.78
N GLY A 393 7.85 -28.00 -4.92
CA GLY A 393 6.73 -28.25 -4.01
C GLY A 393 6.17 -29.67 -4.12
N LYS A 394 6.25 -30.32 -5.29
CA LYS A 394 5.84 -31.72 -5.50
C LYS A 394 6.78 -32.75 -4.87
N TRP A 395 7.98 -32.37 -4.41
CA TRP A 395 8.89 -33.27 -3.69
C TRP A 395 8.64 -33.33 -2.17
N ILE A 396 7.75 -32.50 -1.63
CA ILE A 396 7.25 -32.65 -0.26
C ILE A 396 5.92 -33.42 -0.35
N GLY A 397 6.04 -34.68 -0.77
CA GLY A 397 4.91 -35.58 -0.91
C GLY A 397 4.18 -35.75 0.43
N TYR A 398 2.85 -35.81 0.32
CA TYR A 398 2.08 -36.77 1.07
C TYR A 398 2.76 -38.14 0.92
N GLY A 399 3.61 -38.48 1.89
CA GLY A 399 3.98 -39.85 2.16
C GLY A 399 2.93 -40.40 3.11
N ASP A 400 2.29 -41.48 2.70
CA ASP A 400 1.36 -42.27 3.52
C ASP A 400 1.90 -42.47 4.94
N LYS A 401 1.14 -41.99 5.93
CA LYS A 401 0.83 -42.66 7.20
C LYS A 401 -0.19 -41.89 8.03
#